data_AF-A0AA87BCP0-F1
#
_entry.id   AF-A0AA87BCP0-F1
#
_cell.length_a   1.000
_cell.length_b   1.000
_cell.length_c   1.000
_cell.angle_alpha   90.00
_cell.angle_beta   90.00
_cell.angle_gamma   90.00
#
_symmetry.space_group_name_H-M   'P 1'
#
loop_
_entity.id
_entity.type
_entity.pdbx_description
1 polymer ?
#
loop_
_entity_poly.entity_id
_entity_poly.type
_entity_poly.pdbx_seq_one_letter_code
_entity_poly.pdbx_strand_id
1 'polypeptide(L)' 'MENITLETLVYDRKARENFFYEYDRLIGWCKEFGYFEAALDHKRNRQRIWAEVALLD' A
#
# COMPACT_ATOMS: atom_id res chain seq x y z
N MET A 1 0.94 12.74 -1.78
CA MET A 1 1.14 11.50 -2.56
C MET A 1 0.81 11.84 -3.99
N GLU A 2 1.72 11.61 -4.93
CA GLU A 2 1.39 11.67 -6.36
C GLU A 2 0.18 10.77 -6.65
N ASN A 3 -0.59 11.07 -7.69
CA ASN A 3 -1.74 10.25 -8.10
C ASN A 3 -1.23 8.91 -8.68
N ILE A 4 -0.87 7.98 -7.80
CA ILE A 4 -0.49 6.62 -8.16
C ILE A 4 -1.77 5.88 -8.55
N THR A 5 -1.87 5.47 -9.81
CA THR A 5 -2.97 4.65 -10.32
C THR A 5 -2.59 3.16 -10.24
N LEU A 6 -3.59 2.28 -10.34
CA LEU A 6 -3.35 0.84 -10.43
C LEU A 6 -2.44 0.50 -11.63
N GLU A 7 -2.64 1.20 -12.74
CA GLU A 7 -1.86 1.03 -13.97
C GLU A 7 -0.39 1.39 -13.77
N THR A 8 -0.09 2.46 -13.02
CA THR A 8 1.28 2.78 -12.60
C THR A 8 1.88 1.66 -11.76
N LEU A 9 1.12 1.10 -10.81
CA LEU A 9 1.60 0.00 -9.99
C LEU A 9 1.87 -1.27 -10.80
N VAL A 10 1.10 -1.54 -11.85
CA VAL A 10 1.31 -2.70 -12.73
C VAL A 10 2.56 -2.49 -13.59
N TYR A 11 2.68 -1.37 -14.30
CA TYR A 11 3.73 -1.21 -15.30
C TYR A 11 5.05 -0.60 -14.80
N ASP A 12 5.04 0.13 -13.68
CA ASP A 12 6.25 0.70 -13.08
C ASP A 12 6.59 -0.03 -11.77
N ARG A 13 7.56 -0.96 -11.89
CA ARG A 13 8.07 -1.73 -10.75
C ARG A 13 8.65 -0.86 -9.63
N LYS A 14 9.34 0.24 -9.97
CA LYS A 14 9.94 1.12 -8.97
C LYS A 14 8.86 1.88 -8.21
N ALA A 15 7.84 2.36 -8.92
CA ALA A 15 6.68 2.99 -8.30
C ALA A 15 5.93 1.99 -7.40
N ARG A 16 5.77 0.73 -7.84
CA ARG A 16 5.18 -0.35 -7.04
C ARG A 16 5.94 -0.58 -5.73
N GLU A 17 7.24 -0.77 -5.81
CA GLU A 17 8.10 -1.01 -4.64
C GLU A 17 8.04 0.17 -3.66
N ASN A 18 8.18 1.40 -4.15
CA ASN A 18 8.07 2.61 -3.34
C ASN A 18 6.69 2.75 -2.68
N PHE A 19 5.62 2.48 -3.42
CA PHE A 19 4.25 2.55 -2.90
C PHE A 19 4.06 1.60 -1.71
N PHE A 20 4.41 0.32 -1.87
CA PHE A 20 4.22 -0.66 -0.79
C PHE A 20 5.15 -0.41 0.41
N TYR A 21 6.35 0.12 0.17
CA TYR A 21 7.26 0.54 1.24
C TYR A 21 6.66 1.68 2.08
N GLU A 22 6.19 2.76 1.45
CA GLU A 22 5.57 3.88 2.18
C GLU A 22 4.25 3.47 2.84
N TYR A 23 3.49 2.55 2.24
CA TYR A 23 2.28 1.99 2.84
C TYR A 23 2.59 1.24 4.14
N ASP A 24 3.65 0.43 4.16
CA ASP A 24 4.07 -0.29 5.38
C ASP A 24 4.53 0.69 6.47
N ARG A 25 5.18 1.80 6.10
CA ARG A 25 5.53 2.88 7.05
C ARG A 25 4.29 3.54 7.66
N LEU A 26 3.27 3.85 6.87
CA LEU A 26 2.01 4.39 7.36
C LEU A 26 1.36 3.46 8.41
N ILE A 27 1.32 2.15 8.11
CA ILE A 27 0.81 1.15 9.06
C ILE A 27 1.64 1.14 10.34
N GLY A 28 2.98 1.25 10.23
CA GLY A 28 3.89 1.38 11.36
C GLY A 28 3.55 2.57 12.25
N TRP A 29 3.39 3.75 11.66
CA TRP A 29 3.00 4.97 12.40
C TRP A 29 1.64 4.82 13.06
N CYS A 30 0.64 4.26 12.37
CA CYS A 30 -0.66 4.00 12.99
C CYS A 30 -0.53 3.16 14.27
N LYS A 31 0.33 2.13 14.27
CA LYS A 31 0.57 1.31 15.46
C LYS A 31 1.30 2.07 16.56
N GLU A 32 2.32 2.85 16.20
CA GLU A 32 3.13 3.62 17.15
C GLU A 32 2.29 4.64 17.93
N PHE A 33 1.34 5.28 17.28
CA PHE A 33 0.46 6.28 17.89
C PHE A 33 -0.87 5.72 18.43
N GLY A 34 -1.04 4.39 18.46
CA GLY A 34 -2.23 3.74 19.04
C GLY A 34 -3.48 3.72 18.15
N TYR A 35 -3.36 4.10 16.87
CA TYR A 35 -4.43 4.02 15.87
C TYR A 35 -4.60 2.60 15.30
N PHE A 36 -4.92 1.64 16.17
CA PHE A 36 -4.94 0.21 15.79
C PHE A 36 -5.99 -0.15 14.73
N GLU A 37 -7.20 0.41 14.80
CA GLU A 37 -8.24 0.18 13.79
C GLU A 37 -7.79 0.68 12.41
N ALA A 38 -7.23 1.90 12.35
CA ALA A 38 -6.68 2.43 11.11
C ALA A 38 -5.53 1.54 10.57
N ALA A 39 -4.65 1.04 11.45
CA ALA A 39 -3.59 0.12 11.05
C ALA A 39 -4.14 -1.18 10.44
N LEU A 40 -5.22 -1.74 10.99
CA LEU A 40 -5.88 -2.93 10.47
C LEU A 40 -6.54 -2.67 9.11
N ASP A 41 -7.26 -1.57 8.97
CA ASP A 41 -7.91 -1.19 7.72
C ASP A 41 -6.89 -0.93 6.61
N HIS A 42 -5.80 -0.22 6.93
CA HIS A 42 -4.68 -0.03 6.02
C HIS A 42 -4.02 -1.37 5.64
N LYS A 43 -3.86 -2.30 6.59
CA LYS A 43 -3.30 -3.62 6.29
C LYS A 43 -4.19 -4.42 5.33
N ARG A 44 -5.50 -4.44 5.55
CA ARG A 44 -6.48 -5.09 4.67
C ARG A 44 -6.48 -4.47 3.28
N ASN A 45 -6.49 -3.14 3.20
CA ASN A 45 -6.48 -2.44 1.91
C ASN A 45 -5.18 -2.68 1.14
N ARG A 46 -4.02 -2.67 1.81
CA ARG A 46 -2.74 -3.03 1.20
C ARG A 46 -2.75 -4.44 0.61
N GLN A 47 -3.34 -5.41 1.32
CA GLN A 47 -3.47 -6.79 0.81
C GLN A 47 -4.37 -6.85 -0.43
N ARG A 48 -5.49 -6.12 -0.42
CA ARG A 48 -6.38 -6.00 -1.59
C ARG A 48 -5.64 -5.44 -2.80
N ILE A 49 -4.95 -4.30 -2.66
CA ILE A 49 -4.21 -3.67 -3.76
C ILE A 49 -3.10 -4.60 -4.27
N TRP A 50 -2.38 -5.29 -3.38
CA TRP A 50 -1.36 -6.26 -3.80
C TRP A 50 -1.96 -7.40 -4.63
N ALA A 51 -3.10 -7.95 -4.20
CA ALA A 51 -3.78 -8.99 -4.96
C ALA A 51 -4.26 -8.50 -6.33
N GLU A 52 -4.77 -7.27 -6.41
CA GLU A 52 -5.17 -6.64 -7.68
C GLU A 52 -3.98 -6.42 -8.62
N VAL A 53 -2.85 -5.92 -8.11
CA VAL A 53 -1.63 -5.74 -8.91
C VAL A 53 -1.07 -7.09 -9.38
N ALA A 54 -1.00 -8.09 -8.49
CA ALA A 54 -0.46 -9.42 -8.82
C ALA A 54 -1.34 -10.21 -9.82
N LEU A 55 -2.62 -9.86 -9.96
CA LEU A 55 -3.50 -10.42 -10.98
C LEU A 55 -3.20 -9.86 -12.38
N LEU A 56 -2.69 -8.63 -12.45
CA LEU A 56 -2.51 -7.86 -13.69
C LEU A 56 -1.06 -7.80 -14.17
N ASP A 57 -0.10 -8.17 -13.31
CA ASP A 57 1.34 -8.31 -13.57
C ASP A 57 1.68 -9.64 -14.25
#